data_AF-A0AAE1A9T7-F1
#
_entry.id   AF-A0AAE1A9T7-F1
#
_cell.length_a   1.000
_cell.length_b   1.000
_cell.length_c   1.000
_cell.angle_alpha   90.00
_cell.angle_beta   90.00
_cell.angle_gamma   90.00
#
_symmetry.space_group_name_H-M   'P 1'
#
loop_
_entity.id
_entity.type
_entity.pdbx_description
1 polymer ?
#
loop_
_entity_poly.entity_id
_entity_poly.type
_entity_poly.pdbx_seq_one_letter_code
_entity_poly.pdbx_strand_id
1 'polypeptide(L)'
;MGRSLYIIIALSLVICCHGLDLTLEGDIPTLPGKRRSCGVLKCAETINASIFSSPFNDNDGSSVVLDSITGMSVFRIDSTISKLDDKNKRKNFIGSVTSQTPTLTQVANGRKVDGLLKAERATVRVELYKQKDCQADFICQVRGSDNKGREVVTSTTLVQHPGQKGNQLNNGIVVPGIQQLVSQSLESLGKKIESLEDRIGQLHKEVTNSVGLLKKELNDNIALLQKDFNDRTDSFERRLDTKLDFFENRVEEKINNINNLNKLDSKVSTELA
;
A
#
# COMPACT_ATOMS: atom_id res chain seq x y z
N MET A 1 6.26 -29.81 30.45
CA MET A 1 6.76 -28.70 29.59
C MET A 1 5.68 -28.07 28.69
N GLY A 2 4.65 -28.78 28.20
CA GLY A 2 3.67 -28.20 27.25
C GLY A 2 2.78 -27.06 27.77
N ARG A 3 2.44 -27.01 29.08
CA ARG A 3 1.56 -25.96 29.63
C ARG A 3 2.20 -24.57 29.68
N SER A 4 3.53 -24.49 29.81
CA SER A 4 4.23 -23.20 29.85
C SER A 4 4.32 -22.57 28.46
N LEU A 5 4.38 -23.38 27.40
CA LEU A 5 4.44 -22.89 26.01
C LEU A 5 3.12 -22.24 25.58
N TYR A 6 1.98 -22.83 25.96
CA TYR A 6 0.66 -22.26 25.67
C TYR A 6 0.43 -20.91 26.36
N ILE A 7 0.93 -20.73 27.59
CA ILE A 7 0.81 -19.44 28.31
C ILE A 7 1.64 -18.36 27.61
N ILE A 8 2.86 -18.69 27.16
CA ILE A 8 3.73 -17.74 26.45
C ILE A 8 3.13 -17.37 25.08
N ILE A 9 2.59 -18.33 24.33
CA ILE A 9 1.94 -18.08 23.05
C ILE A 9 0.66 -17.24 23.23
N ALA A 10 -0.17 -17.57 24.24
CA ALA A 10 -1.37 -16.79 24.54
C ALA A 10 -1.04 -15.36 25.01
N LEU A 11 0.01 -15.18 25.83
CA LEU A 11 0.48 -13.84 26.22
C LEU A 11 1.00 -13.05 25.01
N SER A 12 1.70 -13.69 24.08
CA SER A 12 2.22 -13.03 22.88
C SER A 12 1.12 -12.57 21.92
N LEU A 13 0.02 -13.32 21.81
CA LEU A 13 -1.13 -12.96 20.97
C LEU A 13 -1.90 -11.74 21.51
N VAL A 14 -1.95 -11.55 22.83
CA VAL A 14 -2.61 -10.38 23.44
C VAL A 14 -1.79 -9.10 23.25
N ILE A 15 -0.46 -9.22 23.13
CA ILE A 15 0.42 -8.07 22.95
C ILE A 15 0.41 -7.57 21.50
N CYS A 16 -0.01 -8.37 20.51
CA CYS A 16 0.11 -7.99 19.09
C CYS A 16 -1.03 -7.11 18.52
N CYS A 17 -2.06 -6.77 19.31
CA CYS A 17 -3.13 -5.87 18.85
C CYS A 17 -2.67 -4.39 18.92
N HIS A 18 -1.66 -4.04 18.12
CA HIS A 18 -1.22 -2.66 17.92
C HIS A 18 -1.96 -2.07 16.72
N GLY A 19 -2.63 -0.95 16.94
CA GLY A 19 -3.30 -0.21 15.89
C GLY A 19 -4.34 0.75 16.44
N LEU A 20 -4.95 1.46 15.51
CA LEU A 20 -5.94 2.48 15.80
C LEU A 20 -7.15 1.90 16.52
N ASP A 21 -7.22 2.15 17.82
CA ASP A 21 -8.31 1.67 18.66
C ASP A 21 -9.48 2.66 18.58
N LEU A 22 -10.64 2.16 18.18
CA LEU A 22 -11.88 2.91 18.11
C LEU A 22 -12.98 2.14 18.83
N THR A 23 -13.29 2.58 20.04
CA THR A 23 -14.29 1.95 20.91
C THR A 23 -15.44 2.91 21.18
N LEU A 24 -16.67 2.38 21.21
CA LEU A 24 -17.83 3.10 21.74
C LEU A 24 -18.32 2.39 22.99
N GLU A 25 -18.17 3.06 24.12
CA GLU A 25 -18.69 2.59 25.40
C GLU A 25 -20.12 3.10 25.57
N GLY A 26 -21.06 2.18 25.80
CA GLY A 26 -22.48 2.49 26.01
C GLY A 26 -22.75 3.08 27.40
N ASP A 27 -23.98 3.58 27.60
CA ASP A 27 -24.54 4.18 28.83
C ASP A 27 -23.71 3.96 30.12
N ILE A 28 -22.97 5.00 30.51
CA ILE A 28 -22.29 5.03 31.80
C ILE A 28 -23.27 5.64 32.82
N PRO A 29 -23.60 4.94 33.92
CA PRO A 29 -24.41 5.53 34.99
C PRO A 29 -23.72 6.80 35.50
N THR A 30 -24.39 7.94 35.35
CA THR A 30 -23.85 9.25 35.70
C THR A 30 -24.35 9.67 37.08
N LEU A 31 -23.50 10.42 37.81
CA LEU A 31 -23.89 11.05 39.08
C LEU A 31 -25.11 11.97 38.90
N PRO A 32 -25.93 12.14 39.96
CA PRO A 32 -27.05 13.07 39.95
C PRO A 32 -26.61 14.47 39.53
N GLY A 33 -27.30 15.08 38.55
CA GLY A 33 -27.06 16.46 38.10
C GLY A 33 -26.20 16.63 36.84
N LYS A 34 -25.60 15.55 36.29
CA LYS A 34 -24.90 15.62 35.00
C LYS A 34 -25.79 15.11 33.87
N ARG A 35 -25.72 15.72 32.68
CA ARG A 35 -26.41 15.20 31.49
C ARG A 35 -25.89 13.80 31.18
N ARG A 36 -26.80 12.85 30.94
CA ARG A 36 -26.45 11.48 30.57
C ARG A 36 -25.98 11.46 29.11
N SER A 37 -24.74 11.02 28.88
CA SER A 37 -24.26 10.68 27.54
C SER A 37 -24.81 9.31 27.16
N CYS A 38 -25.30 9.15 25.93
CA CYS A 38 -25.74 7.85 25.41
C CYS A 38 -24.57 6.96 24.98
N GLY A 39 -23.37 7.54 24.81
CA GLY A 39 -22.16 6.80 24.50
C GLY A 39 -20.92 7.68 24.55
N VAL A 40 -19.76 7.04 24.71
CA VAL A 40 -18.45 7.69 24.69
C VAL A 40 -17.58 7.00 23.64
N LEU A 41 -17.27 7.72 22.57
CA LEU A 41 -16.35 7.26 21.53
C LEU A 41 -14.93 7.60 21.97
N LYS A 42 -14.05 6.62 21.97
CA LYS A 42 -12.63 6.80 22.24
C LYS A 42 -11.88 6.38 21.00
N CYS A 43 -11.13 7.31 20.43
CA CYS A 43 -10.11 7.02 19.44
C CYS A 43 -8.73 7.22 20.07
N ALA A 44 -7.87 6.21 19.99
CA ALA A 44 -6.53 6.26 20.52
C ALA A 44 -5.53 5.56 19.60
N GLU A 45 -4.35 6.15 19.49
CA GLU A 45 -3.20 5.57 18.80
C GLU A 45 -1.95 5.81 19.66
N THR A 46 -1.11 4.79 19.74
CA THR A 46 0.17 4.85 20.45
C THR A 46 1.25 4.21 19.58
N ILE A 47 2.29 4.98 19.28
CA ILE A 47 3.51 4.44 18.65
C ILE A 47 4.31 3.76 19.76
N ASN A 48 4.38 2.43 19.73
CA ASN A 48 5.32 1.71 20.58
C ASN A 48 6.67 1.64 19.89
N ALA A 49 7.66 2.37 20.41
CA ALA A 49 9.05 2.34 19.94
C ALA A 49 9.73 0.96 20.09
N SER A 50 9.09 -0.01 20.76
CA SER A 50 9.68 -1.30 21.14
C SER A 50 9.58 -2.41 20.08
N ILE A 51 9.03 -2.16 18.89
CA ILE A 51 9.01 -3.14 17.78
C ILE A 51 9.93 -2.65 16.64
N PHE A 52 11.18 -2.32 16.97
CA PHE A 52 12.27 -2.39 16.02
C PHE A 52 13.08 -3.65 16.30
N SER A 53 13.35 -4.41 15.24
CA SER A 53 14.20 -5.62 15.16
C SER A 53 13.55 -6.98 15.48
N SER A 54 12.61 -7.40 14.62
CA SER A 54 12.68 -8.80 14.18
C SER A 54 12.87 -8.82 12.66
N PRO A 55 13.98 -9.39 12.14
CA PRO A 55 14.20 -9.51 10.71
C PRO A 55 13.31 -10.64 10.17
N PHE A 56 12.04 -10.34 9.89
CA PHE A 56 11.09 -11.31 9.37
C PHE A 56 10.67 -10.95 7.94
N ASN A 57 11.20 -11.75 7.02
CA ASN A 57 10.87 -11.99 5.61
C ASN A 57 9.75 -11.15 4.97
N ASP A 58 10.14 -10.38 3.95
CA ASP A 58 9.42 -9.39 3.13
C ASP A 58 8.22 -9.90 2.30
N ASN A 59 7.52 -10.98 2.66
CA ASN A 59 6.54 -11.60 1.76
C ASN A 59 5.07 -11.56 2.19
N ASP A 60 4.69 -10.82 3.23
CA ASP A 60 3.27 -10.66 3.56
C ASP A 60 2.91 -9.22 3.94
N GLY A 61 1.72 -8.79 3.52
CA GLY A 61 1.29 -7.39 3.37
C GLY A 61 1.90 -6.35 4.32
N SER A 62 2.61 -5.39 3.74
CA SER A 62 3.26 -4.26 4.42
C SER A 62 2.30 -3.51 5.36
N SER A 63 2.36 -3.82 6.66
CA SER A 63 1.73 -2.99 7.68
C SER A 63 2.55 -1.69 7.75
N VAL A 64 1.90 -0.57 7.46
CA VAL A 64 2.59 0.71 7.46
C VAL A 64 2.84 1.13 8.91
N VAL A 65 4.10 1.10 9.32
CA VAL A 65 4.54 1.51 10.67
C VAL A 65 4.71 3.03 10.69
N LEU A 66 3.99 3.70 11.59
CA LEU A 66 4.14 5.12 11.85
C LEU A 66 5.35 5.37 12.76
N ASP A 67 6.21 6.29 12.35
CA ASP A 67 7.37 6.78 13.11
C ASP A 67 7.00 7.98 14.00
N SER A 68 6.10 8.86 13.52
CA SER A 68 5.56 9.97 14.32
C SER A 68 4.08 10.20 14.06
N ILE A 69 3.32 10.68 15.05
CA ILE A 69 1.92 11.09 14.87
C ILE A 69 1.85 12.61 14.69
N THR A 70 1.38 13.06 13.54
CA THR A 70 1.23 14.49 13.22
C THR A 70 -0.18 15.01 13.53
N GLY A 71 -1.19 14.13 13.53
CA GLY A 71 -2.55 14.47 13.93
C GLY A 71 -3.53 13.30 14.00
N MET A 72 -4.68 13.56 14.61
CA MET A 72 -5.80 12.62 14.70
C MET A 72 -7.11 13.37 14.49
N SER A 73 -8.03 12.78 13.73
CA SER A 73 -9.32 13.39 13.39
C SER A 73 -10.45 12.37 13.47
N VAL A 74 -11.61 12.82 13.92
CA VAL A 74 -12.81 11.98 14.05
C VAL A 74 -13.92 12.54 13.17
N PHE A 75 -14.55 11.65 12.42
CA PHE A 75 -15.66 11.95 11.53
C PHE A 75 -16.86 11.09 11.87
N ARG A 76 -18.06 11.65 11.72
CA ARG A 76 -19.32 10.92 11.69
C ARG A 76 -19.73 10.68 10.24
N ILE A 77 -20.22 9.49 9.93
CA ILE A 77 -20.81 9.18 8.63
C ILE A 77 -22.33 9.41 8.72
N ASP A 78 -22.89 10.15 7.78
CA ASP A 78 -24.35 10.27 7.66
C ASP A 78 -24.91 9.09 6.85
N SER A 79 -25.44 8.07 7.55
CA SER A 79 -26.03 6.88 6.94
C SER A 79 -27.38 7.13 6.25
N THR A 80 -27.89 8.37 6.24
CA THR A 80 -29.17 8.75 5.61
C THR A 80 -29.11 8.82 4.08
N ILE A 81 -27.92 8.78 3.49
CA ILE A 81 -27.74 8.86 2.04
C ILE A 81 -27.55 7.44 1.48
N SER A 82 -28.64 6.91 0.93
CA SER A 82 -28.81 5.79 -0.02
C SER A 82 -27.60 4.85 -0.26
N LYS A 83 -27.88 3.54 -0.16
CA LYS A 83 -26.97 2.38 -0.37
C LYS A 83 -26.34 2.26 -1.78
N LEU A 84 -26.46 3.26 -2.66
CA LEU A 84 -26.10 3.13 -4.07
C LEU A 84 -24.66 3.52 -4.42
N ASP A 85 -23.95 4.28 -3.58
CA ASP A 85 -22.55 4.66 -3.87
C ASP A 85 -21.73 4.84 -2.59
N ASP A 86 -20.89 3.85 -2.27
CA ASP A 86 -20.01 3.87 -1.09
C ASP A 86 -18.96 5.01 -1.17
N LYS A 87 -18.72 5.53 -2.39
CA LYS A 87 -17.76 6.61 -2.66
C LYS A 87 -18.21 7.99 -2.17
N ASN A 88 -19.51 8.19 -1.92
CA ASN A 88 -20.08 9.50 -1.60
C ASN A 88 -20.71 9.61 -0.21
N LYS A 89 -20.33 8.73 0.73
CA LYS A 89 -20.74 8.88 2.13
C LYS A 89 -20.20 10.20 2.69
N ARG A 90 -21.12 11.12 3.00
CA ARG A 90 -20.78 12.43 3.57
C ARG A 90 -20.16 12.24 4.95
N LYS A 91 -18.90 12.67 5.09
CA LYS A 91 -18.17 12.67 6.36
C LYS A 91 -18.36 14.02 7.04
N ASN A 92 -18.99 14.02 8.21
CA ASN A 92 -19.13 15.19 9.05
C ASN A 92 -18.00 15.24 10.05
N PHE A 93 -17.17 16.28 9.97
CA PHE A 93 -16.08 16.51 10.91
C PHE A 93 -16.61 16.74 12.33
N ILE A 94 -16.01 16.05 13.31
CA ILE A 94 -16.33 16.21 14.73
C ILE A 94 -15.25 17.04 15.44
N GLY A 95 -13.99 16.69 15.22
CA GLY A 95 -12.85 17.35 15.85
C GLY A 95 -11.52 16.71 15.45
N SER A 96 -10.43 17.44 15.67
CA SER A 96 -9.07 16.96 15.42
C SER A 96 -8.06 17.57 16.38
N VAL A 97 -6.99 16.84 16.62
CA VAL A 97 -5.76 17.34 17.22
C VAL A 97 -4.64 17.25 16.19
N THR A 98 -3.77 18.24 16.16
CA THR A 98 -2.63 18.30 15.25
C THR A 98 -1.40 18.82 16.00
N SER A 99 -0.24 18.76 15.38
CA SER A 99 0.98 19.32 15.97
C SER A 99 0.87 20.84 16.25
N GLN A 100 0.03 21.56 15.49
CA GLN A 100 -0.25 22.99 15.72
C GLN A 100 -1.27 23.21 16.84
N THR A 101 -2.25 22.32 16.96
CA THR A 101 -3.28 22.36 18.02
C THR A 101 -3.31 21.02 18.76
N PRO A 102 -2.36 20.79 19.69
CA PRO A 102 -2.16 19.48 20.31
C PRO A 102 -3.24 19.14 21.34
N THR A 103 -3.97 20.13 21.85
CA THR A 103 -5.07 19.94 22.80
C THR A 103 -6.36 20.49 22.23
N LEU A 104 -7.46 19.77 22.39
CA LEU A 104 -8.80 20.19 21.97
C LEU A 104 -9.78 19.98 23.13
N THR A 105 -10.58 20.99 23.44
CA THR A 105 -11.76 20.84 24.30
C THR A 105 -12.88 21.66 23.70
N GLN A 106 -13.92 21.01 23.19
CA GLN A 106 -15.01 21.66 22.49
C GLN A 106 -16.35 21.02 22.84
N VAL A 107 -17.39 21.83 22.99
CA VAL A 107 -18.77 21.36 23.14
C VAL A 107 -19.60 21.94 21.99
N ALA A 108 -20.13 21.09 21.13
CA ALA A 108 -20.92 21.51 19.98
C ALA A 108 -21.95 20.46 19.58
N ASN A 109 -23.14 20.90 19.17
CA ASN A 109 -24.18 20.05 18.57
C ASN A 109 -24.62 18.85 19.44
N GLY A 110 -24.52 18.95 20.76
CA GLY A 110 -24.86 17.83 21.68
C GLY A 110 -23.75 16.80 21.80
N ARG A 111 -22.49 17.22 21.59
CA ARG A 111 -21.29 16.41 21.73
C ARG A 111 -20.24 17.19 22.50
N LYS A 112 -19.46 16.53 23.34
CA LYS A 112 -18.25 17.08 23.96
C LYS A 112 -17.05 16.33 23.39
N VAL A 113 -16.09 17.06 22.86
CA VAL A 113 -14.87 16.53 22.25
C VAL A 113 -13.70 16.97 23.10
N ASP A 114 -12.96 16.01 23.62
CA ASP A 114 -11.69 16.22 24.31
C ASP A 114 -10.59 15.52 23.51
N GLY A 115 -9.50 16.20 23.18
CA GLY A 115 -8.42 15.66 22.37
C GLY A 115 -7.06 16.04 22.93
N LEU A 116 -6.09 15.14 22.78
CA LEU A 116 -4.72 15.31 23.22
C LEU A 116 -3.75 14.59 22.26
N LEU A 117 -2.78 15.33 21.75
CA LEU A 117 -1.65 14.84 20.98
C LEU A 117 -0.35 15.06 21.77
N LYS A 118 0.41 13.98 21.93
CA LYS A 118 1.78 13.93 22.44
C LYS A 118 2.66 13.24 21.39
N ALA A 119 3.98 13.33 21.55
CA ALA A 119 4.95 12.81 20.58
C ALA A 119 4.63 11.41 20.03
N GLU A 120 4.22 10.49 20.91
CA GLU A 120 3.99 9.09 20.56
C GLU A 120 2.53 8.65 20.77
N ARG A 121 1.64 9.57 21.15
CA ARG A 121 0.28 9.22 21.53
C ARG A 121 -0.71 10.29 21.10
N ALA A 122 -1.72 9.87 20.37
CA ALA A 122 -2.87 10.69 20.04
C ALA A 122 -4.13 10.08 20.64
N THR A 123 -4.99 10.93 21.22
CA THR A 123 -6.28 10.52 21.77
C THR A 123 -7.34 11.56 21.43
N VAL A 124 -8.50 11.11 20.99
CA VAL A 124 -9.70 11.93 20.83
C VAL A 124 -10.87 11.18 21.46
N ARG A 125 -11.51 11.81 22.45
CA ARG A 125 -12.65 11.30 23.18
C ARG A 125 -13.87 12.16 22.88
N VAL A 126 -14.94 11.53 22.39
CA VAL A 126 -16.20 12.20 22.04
C VAL A 126 -17.32 11.65 22.92
N GLU A 127 -17.83 12.48 23.83
CA GLU A 127 -19.07 12.18 24.57
C GLU A 127 -20.27 12.58 23.72
N LEU A 128 -21.17 11.63 23.48
CA LEU A 128 -22.36 11.80 22.66
C LEU A 128 -23.60 11.91 23.55
N TYR A 129 -24.39 12.96 23.38
CA TYR A 129 -25.60 13.19 24.16
C TYR A 129 -26.89 13.00 23.37
N LYS A 130 -26.82 12.91 22.03
CA LYS A 130 -27.98 12.69 21.17
C LYS A 130 -28.05 11.23 20.74
N GLN A 131 -29.21 10.61 20.91
CA GLN A 131 -29.43 9.20 20.56
C GLN A 131 -29.09 8.89 19.08
N LYS A 132 -29.38 9.83 18.17
CA LYS A 132 -29.04 9.71 16.75
C LYS A 132 -27.53 9.64 16.48
N ASP A 133 -26.72 10.29 17.31
CA ASP A 133 -25.27 10.24 17.16
C ASP A 133 -24.73 8.92 17.73
N CYS A 134 -25.33 8.40 18.80
CA CYS A 134 -24.95 7.09 19.36
C CYS A 134 -25.25 5.91 18.44
N GLN A 135 -26.12 6.08 17.44
CA GLN A 135 -26.45 5.06 16.44
C GLN A 135 -25.75 5.31 15.09
N ALA A 136 -24.87 6.31 15.02
CA ALA A 136 -24.18 6.67 13.80
C ALA A 136 -22.88 5.87 13.64
N ASP A 137 -22.41 5.78 12.40
CA ASP A 137 -21.09 5.21 12.12
C ASP A 137 -20.02 6.30 12.26
N PHE A 138 -18.83 5.90 12.70
CA PHE A 138 -17.71 6.80 12.96
C PHE A 138 -16.46 6.33 12.25
N ILE A 139 -15.66 7.29 11.79
CA ILE A 139 -14.31 7.05 11.27
C ILE A 139 -13.34 7.80 12.16
N CYS A 140 -12.31 7.11 12.63
CA CYS A 140 -11.13 7.78 13.14
C CYS A 140 -10.01 7.70 12.12
N GLN A 141 -9.30 8.81 11.91
CA GLN A 141 -8.13 8.87 11.03
C GLN A 141 -6.95 9.43 11.81
N VAL A 142 -5.82 8.74 11.74
CA VAL A 142 -4.54 9.20 12.25
C VAL A 142 -3.64 9.52 11.07
N ARG A 143 -2.96 10.65 11.17
CA ARG A 143 -1.93 11.09 10.24
C ARG A 143 -0.61 11.08 10.95
N GLY A 144 0.41 10.63 10.25
CA GLY A 144 1.77 10.57 10.76
C GLY A 144 2.78 10.48 9.65
N SER A 145 4.06 10.36 10.01
CA SER A 145 5.13 10.05 9.09
C SER A 145 5.60 8.62 9.29
N ASP A 146 6.00 7.92 8.23
CA ASP A 146 6.78 6.68 8.35
C ASP A 146 8.26 6.96 8.60
N ASN A 147 9.06 5.90 8.73
CA ASN A 147 10.52 5.96 8.91
C ASN A 147 11.29 6.57 7.72
N LYS A 148 10.62 6.83 6.59
CA LYS A 148 11.16 7.52 5.41
C LYS A 148 10.70 8.99 5.34
N GLY A 149 9.98 9.47 6.37
CA GLY A 149 9.41 10.81 6.40
C GLY A 149 8.21 11.00 5.48
N ARG A 150 7.62 9.93 4.94
CA ARG A 150 6.43 10.02 4.07
C ARG A 150 5.18 10.13 4.93
N GLU A 151 4.24 10.98 4.52
CA GLU A 151 2.94 11.07 5.19
C GLU A 151 2.14 9.79 4.98
N VAL A 152 1.64 9.22 6.07
CA VAL A 152 0.80 8.03 6.10
C VAL A 152 -0.49 8.36 6.83
N VAL A 153 -1.60 7.85 6.31
CA VAL A 153 -2.91 7.99 6.93
C VAL A 153 -3.48 6.61 7.23
N THR A 154 -3.70 6.33 8.51
CA THR A 154 -4.34 5.11 8.99
C THR A 154 -5.76 5.44 9.43
N SER A 155 -6.74 4.62 9.05
CA SER A 155 -8.14 4.85 9.43
C SER A 155 -8.83 3.59 9.89
N THR A 156 -9.70 3.72 10.89
CA THR A 156 -10.57 2.66 11.37
C THR A 156 -12.01 3.15 11.39
N THR A 157 -12.95 2.24 11.17
CA THR A 157 -14.39 2.56 11.08
C THR A 157 -15.15 1.74 12.10
N LEU A 158 -15.98 2.41 12.89
CA LEU A 158 -16.92 1.78 13.81
C LEU A 158 -18.32 1.84 13.22
N VAL A 159 -18.90 0.67 12.93
CA VAL A 159 -20.26 0.54 12.40
C VAL A 159 -21.21 0.13 13.52
N GLN A 160 -22.18 1.00 13.83
CA GLN A 160 -23.21 0.73 14.83
C GLN A 160 -24.37 0.00 14.15
N HIS A 161 -24.71 -1.22 14.60
CA HIS A 161 -25.91 -1.89 14.12
C HIS A 161 -27.13 -1.46 14.96
N PRO A 162 -28.09 -0.71 14.40
CA PRO A 162 -29.30 -0.32 15.12
C PRO A 162 -30.20 -1.56 15.31
N GLY A 163 -30.03 -2.28 16.42
CA GLY A 163 -30.87 -3.46 16.71
C GLY A 163 -30.47 -4.29 17.93
N GLN A 164 -29.23 -4.20 18.41
CA GLN A 164 -28.76 -4.97 19.58
C GLN A 164 -28.94 -4.24 20.92
N LYS A 165 -30.10 -3.59 21.15
CA LYS A 165 -30.54 -3.33 22.53
C LYS A 165 -31.23 -4.58 23.04
N GLY A 166 -30.43 -5.49 23.62
CA GLY A 166 -30.93 -6.71 24.23
C GLY A 166 -31.81 -6.41 25.45
N ASN A 167 -33.04 -6.91 25.43
CA ASN A 167 -33.67 -7.39 26.66
C ASN A 167 -32.85 -8.62 27.10
N GLN A 168 -31.88 -8.42 27.99
CA GLN A 168 -31.38 -9.52 28.81
C GLN A 168 -32.44 -9.87 29.85
N LEU A 169 -33.26 -10.86 29.51
CA LEU A 169 -33.96 -11.69 30.47
C LEU A 169 -33.92 -13.11 29.90
N ASN A 170 -33.09 -13.93 30.53
CA ASN A 170 -33.03 -15.39 30.60
C ASN A 170 -33.75 -16.25 29.54
N ASN A 171 -33.04 -17.32 29.19
CA ASN A 171 -33.43 -18.55 28.52
C ASN A 171 -33.22 -18.61 27.01
N GLY A 172 -32.38 -19.58 26.63
CA GLY A 172 -32.07 -19.92 25.25
C GLY A 172 -33.31 -20.33 24.48
N ILE A 173 -33.67 -19.51 23.51
CA ILE A 173 -34.52 -19.88 22.39
C ILE A 173 -33.90 -19.19 21.17
N VAL A 174 -33.45 -19.99 20.21
CA VAL A 174 -32.96 -19.51 18.91
C VAL A 174 -34.15 -18.90 18.17
N VAL A 175 -34.17 -17.58 18.03
CA VAL A 175 -35.28 -16.85 17.38
C VAL A 175 -35.17 -17.00 15.86
N PRO A 176 -36.26 -17.36 15.12
CA PRO A 176 -36.23 -17.67 13.69
C PRO A 176 -35.85 -16.53 12.74
N GLY A 177 -35.81 -15.28 13.22
CA GLY A 177 -35.51 -14.10 12.40
C GLY A 177 -34.04 -13.95 12.02
N ILE A 178 -33.12 -14.56 12.78
CA ILE A 178 -31.67 -14.47 12.51
C ILE A 178 -31.31 -15.27 11.26
N GLN A 179 -31.94 -16.42 11.03
CA GLN A 179 -31.68 -17.25 9.84
C GLN A 179 -32.03 -16.52 8.54
N GLN A 180 -33.16 -15.81 8.50
CA GLN A 180 -33.61 -15.15 7.28
C GLN A 180 -32.75 -13.92 6.90
N LEU A 181 -32.24 -13.20 7.91
CA LEU A 181 -31.38 -12.03 7.71
C LEU A 181 -29.93 -12.44 7.35
N VAL A 182 -29.47 -13.57 7.90
CA VAL A 182 -28.22 -14.21 7.49
C VAL A 182 -28.32 -14.70 6.04
N SER A 183 -29.43 -15.33 5.63
CA SER A 183 -29.62 -15.78 4.24
C SER A 183 -29.61 -14.61 3.25
N GLN A 184 -30.30 -13.50 3.53
CA GLN A 184 -30.28 -12.32 2.65
C GLN A 184 -28.90 -11.66 2.58
N SER A 185 -28.16 -11.64 3.69
CA SER A 185 -26.80 -11.11 3.72
C SER A 185 -25.85 -12.00 2.94
N LEU A 186 -25.98 -13.33 3.08
CA LEU A 186 -25.19 -14.32 2.33
C LEU A 186 -25.48 -14.26 0.83
N GLU A 187 -26.72 -14.08 0.41
CA GLU A 187 -27.06 -13.88 -1.01
C GLU A 187 -26.47 -12.58 -1.56
N SER A 188 -26.53 -11.49 -0.80
CA SER A 188 -25.93 -10.22 -1.21
C SER A 188 -24.41 -10.30 -1.24
N LEU A 189 -23.79 -11.07 -0.34
CA LEU A 189 -22.36 -11.35 -0.34
C LEU A 189 -21.98 -12.22 -1.54
N GLY A 190 -22.75 -13.26 -1.84
CA GLY A 190 -22.56 -14.13 -3.00
C GLY A 190 -22.53 -13.35 -4.31
N LYS A 191 -23.53 -12.48 -4.52
CA LYS A 191 -23.57 -11.61 -5.72
C LYS A 191 -22.39 -10.64 -5.81
N LYS A 192 -21.90 -10.13 -4.68
CA LYS A 192 -20.71 -9.27 -4.64
C LYS A 192 -19.43 -10.06 -4.93
N ILE A 193 -19.35 -11.29 -4.46
CA ILE A 193 -18.23 -12.20 -4.74
C ILE A 193 -18.21 -12.54 -6.23
N GLU A 194 -19.34 -12.94 -6.82
CA GLU A 194 -19.46 -13.19 -8.26
C GLU A 194 -19.04 -11.96 -9.08
N SER A 195 -19.52 -10.76 -8.71
CA SER A 195 -19.14 -9.52 -9.39
C SER A 195 -17.63 -9.20 -9.25
N LEU A 196 -17.01 -9.55 -8.11
CA LEU A 196 -15.58 -9.40 -7.92
C LEU A 196 -14.79 -10.41 -8.74
N GLU A 197 -15.23 -11.67 -8.79
CA GLU A 197 -14.63 -12.72 -9.63
C GLU A 197 -14.67 -12.34 -11.11
N ASP A 198 -15.78 -11.80 -11.60
CA ASP A 198 -15.91 -11.30 -12.97
C ASP A 198 -14.93 -10.16 -13.25
N ARG A 199 -14.82 -9.20 -12.33
CA ARG A 199 -13.89 -8.06 -12.48
C ARG A 199 -12.44 -8.51 -12.43
N ILE A 200 -12.10 -9.46 -11.57
CA ILE A 200 -10.78 -10.08 -11.51
C ILE A 200 -10.50 -10.82 -12.82
N GLY A 201 -11.46 -11.56 -13.35
CA GLY A 201 -11.34 -12.25 -14.64
C GLY A 201 -11.13 -11.29 -15.81
N GLN A 202 -11.83 -10.15 -15.82
CA GLN A 202 -11.62 -9.10 -16.83
C GLN A 202 -10.23 -8.47 -16.69
N LEU A 203 -9.82 -8.10 -15.47
CA LEU A 203 -8.51 -7.50 -15.21
C LEU A 203 -7.38 -8.47 -15.58
N HIS A 204 -7.52 -9.75 -15.26
CA HIS A 204 -6.57 -10.80 -15.63
C HIS A 204 -6.42 -10.90 -17.16
N LYS A 205 -7.54 -10.85 -17.90
CA LYS A 205 -7.51 -10.86 -19.37
C LYS A 205 -6.82 -9.62 -19.93
N GLU A 206 -7.14 -8.43 -19.40
CA GLU A 206 -6.53 -7.18 -19.83
C GLU A 206 -5.02 -7.17 -19.60
N VAL A 207 -4.57 -7.56 -18.40
CA VAL A 207 -3.14 -7.70 -18.06
C VAL A 207 -2.46 -8.73 -18.97
N THR A 208 -3.08 -9.89 -19.20
CA THR A 208 -2.52 -10.92 -20.09
C THR A 208 -2.35 -10.40 -21.52
N ASN A 209 -3.34 -9.64 -22.02
CA ASN A 209 -3.27 -9.03 -23.35
C ASN A 209 -2.18 -7.96 -23.43
N SER A 210 -2.10 -7.06 -22.45
CA SER A 210 -1.06 -6.03 -22.39
C SER A 210 0.34 -6.63 -22.32
N VAL A 211 0.54 -7.68 -21.51
CA VAL A 211 1.81 -8.41 -21.43
C VAL A 211 2.13 -9.09 -22.76
N GLY A 212 1.13 -9.67 -23.44
CA GLY A 212 1.29 -10.26 -24.77
C GLY A 212 1.72 -9.23 -25.83
N LEU A 213 1.12 -8.04 -25.81
CA LEU A 213 1.47 -6.94 -26.71
C LEU A 213 2.90 -6.43 -26.45
N LEU A 214 3.25 -6.18 -25.18
CA LEU A 214 4.59 -5.75 -24.79
C LEU A 214 5.66 -6.78 -25.17
N LYS A 215 5.37 -8.07 -24.96
CA LYS A 215 6.28 -9.16 -25.36
C LYS A 215 6.51 -9.18 -26.87
N LYS A 216 5.45 -8.94 -27.66
CA LYS A 216 5.56 -8.88 -29.11
C LYS A 216 6.40 -7.67 -29.56
N GLU A 217 6.09 -6.49 -29.05
CA GLU A 217 6.82 -5.26 -29.37
C GLU A 217 8.32 -5.36 -28.99
N LEU A 218 8.61 -5.95 -27.84
CA LEU A 218 9.98 -6.18 -27.40
C LEU A 218 10.73 -7.16 -28.31
N ASN A 219 10.08 -8.26 -28.73
CA ASN A 219 10.67 -9.20 -29.68
C ASN A 219 10.93 -8.57 -31.05
N ASP A 220 9.99 -7.77 -31.56
CA ASP A 220 10.14 -7.07 -32.84
C ASP A 220 11.31 -6.07 -32.79
N ASN A 221 11.44 -5.32 -31.68
CA ASN A 221 12.56 -4.40 -31.46
C ASN A 221 13.91 -5.13 -31.34
N ILE A 222 13.95 -6.27 -30.66
CA ILE A 222 15.17 -7.10 -30.58
C ILE A 222 15.57 -7.59 -31.98
N ALA A 223 14.63 -8.06 -32.78
CA ALA A 223 14.90 -8.52 -34.14
C ALA A 223 15.44 -7.39 -35.03
N LEU A 224 14.87 -6.17 -34.90
CA LEU A 224 15.37 -4.99 -35.60
C LEU A 224 16.79 -4.60 -35.17
N LEU A 225 17.09 -4.62 -33.86
CA LEU A 225 18.42 -4.34 -33.33
C LEU A 225 19.44 -5.39 -33.77
N GLN A 226 19.08 -6.68 -33.78
CA GLN A 226 19.93 -7.75 -34.28
C GLN A 226 20.27 -7.54 -35.76
N LYS A 227 19.28 -7.13 -36.56
CA LYS A 227 19.50 -6.82 -37.97
C LYS A 227 20.44 -5.63 -38.17
N ASP A 228 20.19 -4.50 -37.50
CA ASP A 228 21.05 -3.31 -37.59
C ASP A 228 22.49 -3.62 -37.17
N PHE A 229 22.66 -4.43 -36.12
CA PHE A 229 23.97 -4.84 -35.65
C PHE A 229 24.71 -5.72 -36.66
N ASN A 230 24.02 -6.68 -37.29
CA ASN A 230 24.61 -7.51 -38.35
C ASN A 230 24.99 -6.66 -39.57
N ASP A 231 24.11 -5.76 -40.03
CA ASP A 231 24.37 -4.89 -41.17
C ASP A 231 25.60 -3.97 -40.93
N ARG A 232 25.75 -3.46 -39.70
CA ARG A 232 26.95 -2.69 -39.30
C ARG A 232 28.20 -3.54 -39.24
N THR A 233 28.10 -4.78 -38.76
CA THR A 233 29.21 -5.72 -38.68
C THR A 233 29.71 -6.08 -40.07
N ASP A 234 28.81 -6.44 -40.99
CA ASP A 234 29.14 -6.73 -42.40
C ASP A 234 29.77 -5.52 -43.10
N SER A 235 29.25 -4.32 -42.84
CA SER A 235 29.83 -3.08 -43.38
C SER A 235 31.24 -2.83 -42.85
N PHE A 236 31.47 -3.11 -41.57
CA PHE A 236 32.77 -2.95 -40.94
C PHE A 236 33.78 -3.98 -41.47
N GLU A 237 33.37 -5.24 -41.62
CA GLU A 237 34.17 -6.32 -42.20
C GLU A 237 34.65 -5.97 -43.60
N ARG A 238 33.73 -5.57 -44.50
CA ARG A 238 34.09 -5.15 -45.87
C ARG A 238 35.08 -3.99 -45.90
N ARG A 239 34.96 -3.04 -44.97
CA ARG A 239 35.89 -1.90 -44.84
C ARG A 239 37.26 -2.33 -44.35
N LEU A 240 37.33 -3.35 -43.50
CA LEU A 240 38.61 -3.93 -43.06
C LEU A 240 39.27 -4.70 -44.20
N ASP A 241 38.52 -5.55 -44.92
CA ASP A 241 39.04 -6.29 -46.07
C ASP A 241 39.62 -5.35 -47.12
N THR A 242 38.87 -4.31 -47.50
CA THR A 242 39.34 -3.31 -48.46
C THR A 242 40.64 -2.62 -48.00
N LYS A 243 40.78 -2.36 -46.69
CA LYS A 243 42.00 -1.76 -46.13
C LYS A 243 43.16 -2.76 -46.12
N LEU A 244 42.89 -4.02 -45.80
CA LEU A 244 43.89 -5.09 -45.82
C LEU A 244 44.41 -5.30 -47.24
N ASP A 245 43.53 -5.41 -48.23
CA ASP A 245 43.90 -5.51 -49.65
C ASP A 245 44.78 -4.32 -50.07
N PHE A 246 44.41 -3.10 -49.67
CA PHE A 246 45.23 -1.91 -49.98
C PHE A 246 46.62 -1.98 -49.33
N PHE A 247 46.70 -2.44 -48.07
CA PHE A 247 47.99 -2.60 -47.39
C PHE A 247 48.83 -3.71 -48.01
N GLU A 248 48.24 -4.85 -48.35
CA GLU A 248 48.91 -5.97 -49.00
C GLU A 248 49.52 -5.56 -50.34
N ASN A 249 48.72 -4.93 -51.22
CA ASN A 249 49.20 -4.41 -52.50
C ASN A 249 50.36 -3.41 -52.32
N ARG A 250 50.27 -2.51 -51.34
CA ARG A 250 51.32 -1.52 -51.05
C ARG A 250 52.60 -2.16 -50.49
N VAL A 251 52.47 -3.22 -49.70
CA VAL A 251 53.62 -3.98 -49.19
C VAL A 251 54.29 -4.75 -50.32
N GLU A 252 53.50 -5.41 -51.17
CA GLU A 252 53.99 -6.13 -52.35
C GLU A 252 54.73 -5.20 -53.32
N GLU A 253 54.18 -4.00 -53.60
CA GLU A 253 54.85 -2.98 -54.40
C GLU A 253 56.21 -2.57 -53.82
N LYS A 254 56.28 -2.36 -52.50
CA LYS A 254 57.54 -2.03 -51.81
C LYS A 254 58.55 -3.17 -51.88
N ILE A 255 58.11 -4.42 -51.70
CA ILE A 255 58.98 -5.60 -51.81
C ILE A 255 59.54 -5.70 -53.23
N ASN A 256 58.70 -5.55 -54.25
CA ASN A 256 59.12 -5.59 -55.65
C ASN A 256 60.12 -4.47 -55.96
N ASN A 257 59.90 -3.26 -55.46
CA ASN A 257 60.85 -2.16 -55.60
C ASN A 257 62.21 -2.45 -54.94
N ILE A 258 62.23 -3.00 -53.72
CA ILE A 258 63.47 -3.41 -53.04
C ILE A 258 64.21 -4.50 -53.82
N ASN A 259 63.49 -5.51 -54.32
CA ASN A 259 64.09 -6.58 -55.13
C ASN A 259 64.73 -6.05 -56.42
N ASN A 260 64.08 -5.08 -57.08
CA ASN A 260 64.64 -4.42 -58.25
C ASN A 260 65.90 -3.61 -57.90
N LEU A 261 65.92 -2.88 -56.78
CA LEU A 261 67.09 -2.14 -56.31
C LEU A 261 68.28 -3.07 -56.02
N ASN A 262 68.05 -4.20 -55.34
CA ASN A 262 69.10 -5.20 -55.07
C ASN A 262 69.66 -5.81 -56.37
N LYS A 263 68.81 -5.99 -57.39
CA LYS A 263 69.24 -6.43 -58.72
C LYS A 263 70.10 -5.38 -59.45
N LEU A 264 69.78 -4.10 -59.28
CA LEU A 264 70.60 -2.99 -59.80
C LEU A 264 71.95 -2.93 -59.09
N ASP A 265 71.96 -3.03 -57.76
CA ASP A 265 73.16 -2.96 -56.93
C ASP A 265 74.14 -4.12 -57.25
N SER A 266 73.61 -5.33 -57.39
CA SER A 266 74.41 -6.49 -57.83
C SER A 266 74.98 -6.30 -59.25
N LYS A 267 74.20 -5.71 -60.18
CA LYS A 267 74.68 -5.43 -61.54
C LYS A 267 75.78 -4.37 -61.59
N VAL A 268 75.63 -3.29 -60.82
CA VAL A 268 76.65 -2.24 -60.70
C VAL A 268 77.93 -2.81 -60.08
N SER A 269 77.81 -3.63 -59.04
CA SER A 269 78.94 -4.30 -58.40
C SER A 269 79.72 -5.21 -59.36
N THR A 270 79.04 -5.87 -60.31
CA THR A 270 79.71 -6.70 -61.33
C THR A 270 80.36 -5.90 -62.47
N GLU A 271 79.92 -4.67 -62.74
CA GLU A 271 80.53 -3.82 -63.79
C GLU A 271 81.71 -2.98 -63.27
N LEU A 272 81.86 -2.81 -61.94
CA LEU A 272 82.98 -2.10 -61.31
C LEU A 272 84.15 -3.01 -60.86
N ALA A 273 83.97 -4.33 -60.83
CA ALA A 273 84.97 -5.32 -60.45
C ALA A 273 85.74 -5.85 -61.67
#